data_AF-A0A259HBI0-F1
#
_entry.id   AF-A0A259HBI0-F1
#
_cell.length_a   1.000
_cell.length_b   1.000
_cell.length_c   1.000
_cell.angle_alpha   90.00
_cell.angle_beta   90.00
_cell.angle_gamma   90.00
#
_symmetry.space_group_name_H-M   'P 1'
#
loop_
_entity.id
_entity.type
_entity.pdbx_description
1 polymer ?
#
loop_
_entity_poly.entity_id
_entity_poly.type
_entity_poly.pdbx_seq_one_letter_code
_entity_poly.pdbx_strand_id
1 'polypeptide(L)' 'MDIEHIIEEKNLKRTHARKELLEILSQEDKPVSFEDVKDRLHMDKATFYRNVAKFESELILNSFESNDKKKYYELAHTP' A
#
# COMPACT_ATOMS: atom_id res chain seq x y z
N MET A 1 -11.73 -0.68 7.61
CA MET A 1 -10.90 0.51 7.34
C MET A 1 -11.67 1.40 6.38
N ASP A 2 -11.84 2.69 6.69
CA ASP A 2 -12.44 3.65 5.76
C ASP A 2 -11.33 4.27 4.90
N ILE A 3 -11.15 3.70 3.70
CA ILE A 3 -10.07 4.10 2.76
C ILE A 3 -10.32 5.51 2.22
N GLU A 4 -11.58 5.88 2.03
CA GLU A 4 -11.94 7.22 1.53
C GLU A 4 -11.55 8.27 2.55
N HIS A 5 -11.82 8.01 3.83
CA HIS A 5 -11.42 8.89 4.92
C HIS A 5 -9.90 9.07 5.00
N ILE A 6 -9.12 7.99 4.92
CA ILE A 6 -7.64 8.06 4.97
C ILE A 6 -7.07 8.88 3.82
N ILE A 7 -7.62 8.72 2.61
CA ILE A 7 -7.18 9.50 1.45
C ILE A 7 -7.45 11.00 1.65
N GLU A 8 -8.59 11.35 2.23
CA GLU A 8 -8.95 12.74 2.54
C GLU A 8 -8.11 13.33 3.67
N GLU A 9 -8.01 12.65 4.81
CA GLU A 9 -7.26 13.11 5.98
C GLU A 9 -5.78 13.36 5.67
N LYS A 10 -5.18 12.48 4.86
CA LYS A 10 -3.76 12.58 4.46
C LYS A 10 -3.55 13.45 3.22
N ASN A 11 -4.57 14.20 2.78
CA ASN A 11 -4.56 15.10 1.62
C ASN A 11 -3.96 14.44 0.35
N LEU A 12 -4.27 13.15 0.16
CA LEU A 12 -3.81 12.40 -0.99
C LEU A 12 -4.73 12.69 -2.17
N LYS A 13 -4.13 13.04 -3.32
CA LYS A 13 -4.88 13.03 -4.60
C LYS A 13 -5.62 11.69 -4.75
N ARG A 14 -6.95 11.76 -4.89
CA ARG A 14 -7.82 10.63 -5.20
C ARG A 14 -7.46 10.07 -6.58
N THR A 15 -6.96 8.84 -6.63
CA THR A 15 -6.70 8.11 -7.87
C THR A 15 -7.14 6.66 -7.71
N HIS A 16 -7.54 6.02 -8.82
CA HIS A 16 -7.93 4.61 -8.82
C HIS A 16 -6.82 3.72 -8.26
N ALA A 17 -5.59 3.91 -8.72
CA ALA A 17 -4.43 3.13 -8.29
C ALA A 17 -4.16 3.21 -6.78
N ARG A 18 -4.42 4.35 -6.14
CA ARG A 18 -4.22 4.50 -4.69
C ARG A 18 -5.29 3.76 -3.89
N LYS A 19 -6.54 3.90 -4.32
CA LYS A 19 -7.67 3.21 -3.72
C LYS A 19 -7.50 1.69 -3.84
N GLU A 20 -7.24 1.21 -5.05
CA GLU A 20 -7.02 -0.21 -5.34
C GLU A 20 -5.89 -0.81 -4.48
N LEU A 21 -4.74 -0.13 -4.38
CA LEU A 21 -3.63 -0.62 -3.57
C LEU A 21 -4.00 -0.71 -2.08
N LEU A 22 -4.68 0.30 -1.54
CA LEU A 22 -5.13 0.27 -0.13
C LEU A 22 -6.20 -0.80 0.10
N GLU A 23 -7.10 -1.01 -0.86
CA GLU A 23 -8.11 -2.07 -0.81
C GLU A 23 -7.46 -3.44 -0.76
N ILE A 24 -6.51 -3.73 -1.66
CA ILE A 24 -5.76 -4.99 -1.67
C ILE A 24 -5.03 -5.19 -0.34
N LEU A 25 -4.27 -4.18 0.13
CA LEU A 25 -3.53 -4.29 1.39
C LEU A 25 -4.45 -4.47 2.61
N SER A 26 -5.68 -3.93 2.57
CA SER A 26 -6.66 -4.10 3.64
C SER A 26 -7.29 -5.49 3.73
N GLN A 27 -7.12 -6.31 2.70
CA GLN A 27 -7.61 -7.69 2.63
C GLN A 27 -6.53 -8.72 3.01
N GLU A 28 -5.29 -8.28 3.22
CA GLU A 28 -4.19 -9.17 3.55
C GLU A 28 -4.01 -9.28 5.07
N ASP A 29 -3.98 -10.51 5.57
CA ASP A 29 -3.74 -10.80 7.00
C ASP A 29 -2.24 -10.81 7.36
N LYS A 30 -1.37 -10.51 6.40
CA LYS A 30 0.09 -10.53 6.54
C LYS A 30 0.74 -9.49 5.63
N PRO A 31 1.97 -9.05 5.93
CA PRO A 31 2.76 -8.25 5.01
C PRO A 31 2.92 -8.91 3.64
N VAL A 32 2.74 -8.14 2.57
CA VAL A 32 2.85 -8.60 1.18
C VAL A 32 3.90 -7.83 0.39
N SER A 33 4.59 -8.53 -0.51
CA SER A 33 5.49 -7.93 -1.47
C SER A 33 4.75 -7.59 -2.77
N PHE A 34 5.36 -6.79 -3.65
CA PHE A 34 4.81 -6.53 -4.99
C PHE A 34 4.48 -7.82 -5.75
N GLU A 35 5.33 -8.84 -5.65
CA GLU A 35 5.14 -10.09 -6.37
C GLU A 35 3.93 -10.90 -5.88
N ASP A 36 3.49 -10.69 -4.62
CA ASP A 36 2.33 -11.38 -4.05
C ASP A 36 0.99 -10.77 -4.49
N VAL A 37 1.01 -9.52 -4.96
CA VAL A 37 -0.20 -8.74 -5.31
C VAL A 37 -0.26 -8.35 -6.78
N LYS A 38 0.82 -8.50 -7.55
CA LYS A 38 0.93 -7.99 -8.94
C LYS A 38 -0.20 -8.43 -9.86
N ASP A 39 -0.71 -9.65 -9.70
CA ASP A 39 -1.75 -10.21 -10.58
C ASP A 39 -3.16 -9.64 -10.26
N ARG A 40 -3.29 -8.93 -9.14
CA ARG A 40 -4.52 -8.26 -8.69
C ARG A 40 -4.48 -6.74 -8.92
N LEU A 41 -3.33 -6.20 -9.32
CA LEU A 41 -3.12 -4.77 -9.49
C LEU A 41 -3.33 -4.34 -10.95
N HIS A 42 -4.11 -3.29 -11.16
CA HIS A 42 -4.26 -2.59 -12.45
C HIS A 42 -3.31 -1.40 -12.53
N MET A 43 -2.04 -1.59 -12.15
CA MET A 43 -0.98 -0.58 -12.26
C MET A 43 0.37 -1.22 -12.53
N ASP A 44 1.26 -0.46 -13.18
CA ASP A 44 2.63 -0.91 -13.40
C ASP A 44 3.46 -0.90 -12.10
N LYS A 45 4.59 -1.62 -12.12
CA LYS A 45 5.53 -1.74 -10.99
C LYS A 45 6.06 -0.39 -10.50
N ALA A 46 6.31 0.56 -11.40
CA ALA A 46 6.80 1.89 -11.01
C ALA A 46 5.73 2.70 -10.29
N THR A 47 4.48 2.60 -10.73
CA THR A 47 3.30 3.23 -10.12
C THR A 47 3.02 2.65 -8.75
N PHE A 48 3.11 1.32 -8.60
CA PHE A 48 3.07 0.66 -7.30
C PHE A 48 4.09 1.28 -6.34
N TYR A 49 5.38 1.30 -6.70
CA TYR A 49 6.44 1.81 -5.82
C TYR A 49 6.30 3.30 -5.50
N ARG A 50 5.84 4.13 -6.43
CA ARG A 50 5.53 5.55 -6.12
C ARG A 50 4.39 5.68 -5.11
N ASN A 51 3.37 4.84 -5.19
CA ASN A 51 2.25 4.86 -4.25
C ASN A 51 2.66 4.34 -2.87
N VAL A 52 3.34 3.19 -2.76
CA VAL A 52 3.81 2.71 -1.45
C VAL A 52 4.77 3.70 -0.79
N ALA A 53 5.70 4.30 -1.53
CA ALA A 53 6.60 5.31 -0.98
C ALA A 53 5.84 6.54 -0.44
N LYS A 54 4.79 6.98 -1.17
CA LYS A 54 3.93 8.08 -0.69
C LYS A 54 3.15 7.66 0.56
N PHE A 55 2.61 6.45 0.61
CA PHE A 55 1.86 5.97 1.77
C PHE A 55 2.75 5.77 3.00
N GLU A 56 3.98 5.28 2.84
CA GLU A 56 4.98 5.22 3.91
C GLU A 56 5.27 6.62 4.47
N SER A 57 5.47 7.63 3.61
CA SER A 57 5.73 9.01 4.05
C SER A 57 4.57 9.64 4.82
N GLU A 58 3.35 9.15 4.62
CA GLU A 58 2.13 9.60 5.31
C GLU A 58 1.77 8.73 6.51
N LEU A 59 2.63 7.76 6.87
CA LEU A 59 2.42 6.79 7.95
C LEU A 59 1.16 5.93 7.76
N ILE A 60 0.78 5.65 6.51
CA ILE A 60 -0.34 4.77 6.16
C ILE A 60 0.12 3.31 6.08
N LEU A 61 1.37 3.09 5.66
CA LEU A 61 1.97 1.76 5.53
C LEU A 61 3.24 1.65 6.36
N ASN A 62 3.46 0.45 6.87
CA ASN A 62 4.77 0.00 7.34
C ASN A 62 5.41 -0.89 6.27
N SER A 63 6.74 -0.96 6.31
CA SER A 63 7.48 -1.89 5.46
C SER A 63 8.72 -2.42 6.15
N PHE A 64 9.21 -3.54 5.64
CA PHE A 64 10.49 -4.11 6.01
C PHE A 64 11.10 -4.86 4.83
N GLU A 65 12.42 -5.01 4.86
CA GLU A 65 13.14 -5.91 3.96
C GLU A 65 13.35 -7.26 4.66
N SER A 66 12.97 -8.34 3.99
CA SER A 66 13.15 -9.70 4.50
C SER A 66 14.50 -10.27 4.06
N ASN A 67 14.88 -11.42 4.63
CA ASN A 67 16.12 -12.13 4.31
C ASN A 67 16.22 -12.54 2.82
N ASP A 68 15.08 -12.64 2.12
CA ASP A 68 15.01 -12.91 0.69
C ASP A 68 15.25 -11.67 -0.19
N LYS A 69 15.63 -10.54 0.42
CA LYS A 69 15.83 -9.21 -0.20
C LYS A 69 14.58 -8.66 -0.87
N LYS A 70 13.39 -9.17 -0.51
CA LYS A 70 12.12 -8.56 -0.91
C LYS A 70 11.65 -7.60 0.16
N LYS A 71 11.05 -6.50 -0.31
CA LYS A 71 10.36 -5.54 0.55
C LYS A 71 8.90 -5.95 0.68
N TYR A 72 8.43 -6.03 1.92
CA TYR A 72 7.05 -6.36 2.27
C TYR A 72 6.38 -5.13 2.87
N TYR A 73 5.08 -5.02 2.67
CA TYR A 73 4.25 -3.87 3.03
C TYR A 73 3.00 -4.34 3.74
N GLU A 74 2.60 -3.60 4.77
CA GLU A 74 1.35 -3.80 5.50
C GLU A 74 0.76 -2.46 5.90
N LEU A 75 -0.55 -2.42 6.16
CA LEU A 75 -1.19 -1.24 6.72
C LEU A 75 -0.64 -0.94 8.11
N ALA A 76 -0.31 0.32 8.37
CA ALA A 76 0.04 0.74 9.71
C ALA A 76 -1.22 0.61 10.59
N HIS A 77 -1.18 -0.29 11.57
CA HIS A 77 -2.21 -0.33 12.60
C HIS A 77 -2.19 1.00 13.35
N THR A 78 -3.23 1.81 13.18
CA THR A 78 -3.47 2.95 14.05
C THR A 78 -3.84 2.39 15.43
N PRO A 79 -3.20 2.83 16.53
CA PRO A 79 -3.55 2.38 17.88
C PRO A 79 -5.02 2.61 18.24
#